data_AF-A0A3N5T2X1-F1
#
_entry.id   AF-A0A3N5T2X1-F1
#
_cell.length_a   1.000
_cell.length_b   1.000
_cell.length_c   1.000
_cell.angle_alpha   90.00
_cell.angle_beta   90.00
_cell.angle_gamma   90.00
#
_symmetry.space_group_name_H-M   'P 1'
#
loop_
_entity.id
_entity.type
_entity.pdbx_description
1 polymer ?
#
loop_
_entity_poly.entity_id
_entity_poly.type
_entity_poly.pdbx_seq_one_letter_code
_entity_poly.pdbx_strand_id
1 'polypeptide(L)'
;DLARFTGVSDRDIVCQVVDYGIDYPNAINRALGEVSYAELKTGRIDVQGKNIPAAPLSSYPMAVKVAENLKTWIREKGFVLGVPQVLLPTVPFTAP
;
A
#
# COMPACT_ATOMS: atom_id res chain seq x y z
N ASP A 1 8.19 -0.05 17.83
CA ASP A 1 6.76 -0.02 17.46
C ASP A 1 6.47 0.35 16.02
N LEU A 2 7.09 1.38 15.42
CA LEU A 2 6.83 1.77 14.02
C LEU A 2 6.95 0.59 13.03
N ALA A 3 8.03 -0.19 13.13
CA ALA A 3 8.22 -1.39 12.29
C ALA A 3 7.09 -2.43 12.40
N ARG A 4 6.42 -2.52 13.57
CA ARG A 4 5.26 -3.39 13.76
C ARG A 4 4.04 -2.84 13.04
N PHE A 5 3.78 -1.54 13.16
CA PHE A 5 2.64 -0.89 12.49
C PHE A 5 2.78 -0.86 10.97
N THR A 6 4.00 -0.83 10.44
CA THR A 6 4.27 -0.84 8.99
C THR A 6 4.55 -2.22 8.42
N GLY A 7 4.67 -3.25 9.27
CA GLY A 7 4.98 -4.64 8.89
C GLY A 7 3.75 -5.49 8.58
N VAL A 8 2.73 -4.91 7.94
CA VAL A 8 1.49 -5.59 7.57
C VAL A 8 1.67 -6.42 6.30
N SER A 9 0.98 -7.55 6.20
CA SER A 9 1.08 -8.45 5.04
C SER A 9 0.14 -8.01 3.91
N ASP A 10 0.44 -8.38 2.66
CA ASP A 10 -0.35 -7.97 1.49
C ASP A 10 -1.84 -8.37 1.58
N ARG A 11 -2.17 -9.45 2.29
CA ARG A 11 -3.57 -9.89 2.53
C ARG A 11 -4.32 -8.97 3.50
N ASP A 12 -3.59 -8.29 4.38
CA ASP A 12 -4.15 -7.41 5.40
C ASP A 12 -4.23 -5.94 4.90
N ILE A 13 -3.65 -5.65 3.73
CA ILE A 13 -3.75 -4.35 3.08
C ILE A 13 -4.94 -4.38 2.12
N VAL A 14 -6.03 -3.76 2.56
CA VAL A 14 -7.32 -3.77 1.87
C VAL A 14 -7.57 -2.43 1.17
N CYS A 15 -8.13 -2.45 -0.04
CA CYS A 15 -8.45 -1.25 -0.80
C CYS A 15 -9.77 -1.38 -1.58
N GLN A 16 -10.40 -0.23 -1.83
CA GLN A 16 -11.63 -0.15 -2.62
C GLN A 16 -11.33 -0.11 -4.12
N VAL A 17 -12.16 -0.79 -4.91
CA VAL A 17 -12.18 -0.66 -6.37
C VAL A 17 -13.09 0.49 -6.76
N VAL A 18 -12.56 1.48 -7.47
CA VAL A 18 -13.27 2.72 -7.85
C VAL A 18 -13.37 2.83 -9.36
N ASP A 19 -14.52 3.29 -9.87
CA ASP A 19 -14.69 3.63 -11.27
C ASP A 19 -14.12 5.01 -11.58
N TYR A 20 -13.02 5.05 -12.35
CA TYR A 20 -12.40 6.29 -12.82
C TYR A 20 -13.08 6.92 -14.04
N GLY A 21 -14.02 6.23 -14.69
CA GLY A 21 -14.72 6.72 -15.89
C GLY A 21 -15.94 7.57 -15.57
N ILE A 22 -16.83 7.07 -14.69
CA ILE A 22 -18.10 7.75 -14.36
C ILE A 22 -18.11 8.21 -12.91
N ASP A 23 -17.83 7.33 -11.95
CA ASP A 23 -18.07 7.66 -10.54
C ASP A 23 -17.09 8.73 -10.03
N TYR A 24 -15.81 8.58 -10.32
CA TYR A 24 -14.77 9.50 -9.85
C TYR A 24 -14.95 10.94 -10.36
N PRO A 25 -15.17 11.22 -11.67
CA PRO A 25 -15.37 12.58 -12.16
C PRO A 25 -16.66 13.25 -11.66
N ASN A 26 -17.68 12.46 -11.33
CA ASN A 26 -18.98 12.96 -10.85
C ASN A 26 -19.09 13.02 -9.32
N ALA A 27 -17.99 12.81 -8.60
CA ALA A 27 -17.95 12.77 -7.13
C ALA A 27 -18.96 11.77 -6.50
N ILE A 28 -19.23 10.67 -7.22
CA ILE A 28 -20.07 9.59 -6.71
C ILE A 28 -19.19 8.70 -5.84
N ASN A 29 -19.40 8.73 -4.52
CA ASN A 29 -18.64 7.91 -3.59
C ASN A 29 -19.22 6.48 -3.51
N ARG A 30 -18.86 5.66 -4.50
CA ARG A 30 -19.28 4.26 -4.58
C ARG A 30 -18.07 3.36 -4.83
N ALA A 31 -17.94 2.32 -4.02
CA ALA A 31 -17.00 1.23 -4.28
C ALA A 31 -17.66 0.15 -5.14
N LEU A 32 -16.95 -0.32 -6.16
CA LEU A 32 -17.37 -1.47 -6.98
C LEU A 32 -17.11 -2.81 -6.28
N GLY A 33 -16.27 -2.79 -5.25
CA GLY A 33 -15.85 -3.94 -4.47
C GLY A 33 -14.65 -3.59 -3.60
N GLU A 34 -14.22 -4.55 -2.79
CA GLU A 34 -13.07 -4.45 -1.91
C GLU A 34 -12.13 -5.61 -2.24
N VAL A 35 -10.83 -5.32 -2.32
CA VAL A 35 -9.79 -6.31 -2.65
C VAL A 35 -8.55 -6.09 -1.79
N SER A 36 -7.79 -7.15 -1.57
CA SER A 36 -6.48 -7.10 -0.92
C SER A 36 -5.35 -6.86 -1.93
N TYR A 37 -4.23 -6.33 -1.46
CA TYR A 37 -3.00 -6.27 -2.27
C TYR A 37 -2.51 -7.65 -2.70
N ALA A 38 -2.77 -8.69 -1.91
CA ALA A 38 -2.46 -10.06 -2.27
C ALA A 38 -3.21 -10.49 -3.54
N GLU A 39 -4.51 -10.19 -3.64
CA GLU A 39 -5.32 -10.46 -4.83
C GLU A 39 -4.84 -9.65 -6.03
N LEU A 40 -4.58 -8.35 -5.86
CA LEU A 40 -4.05 -7.50 -6.93
C LEU A 40 -2.74 -8.04 -7.52
N LYS A 41 -1.86 -8.59 -6.69
CA LYS A 41 -0.58 -9.17 -7.12
C LYS A 41 -0.72 -10.48 -7.91
N THR A 42 -1.88 -11.14 -7.87
CA THR A 42 -2.16 -12.31 -8.75
C THR A 42 -2.36 -11.91 -10.21
N GLY A 43 -2.61 -10.61 -10.48
CA GLY A 43 -2.90 -10.08 -11.80
C GLY A 43 -4.36 -10.25 -12.23
N ARG A 44 -5.24 -10.78 -11.37
CA ARG A 44 -6.68 -10.90 -11.60
C ARG A 44 -7.46 -10.68 -10.31
N ILE A 45 -8.64 -10.07 -10.40
CA ILE A 45 -9.54 -9.83 -9.27
C ILE A 45 -10.98 -10.13 -9.66
N ASP A 46 -11.82 -10.46 -8.68
CA ASP A 46 -13.25 -10.59 -8.87
C ASP A 46 -13.96 -9.30 -8.46
N VAL A 47 -14.68 -8.69 -9.41
CA VAL A 47 -15.45 -7.46 -9.20
C VAL A 47 -16.84 -7.70 -9.75
N GLN A 48 -17.87 -7.56 -8.89
CA GLN A 48 -19.29 -7.74 -9.27
C GLN A 48 -19.57 -9.08 -9.98
N GLY A 49 -18.96 -10.17 -9.49
CA GLY A 49 -19.12 -11.51 -10.06
C GLY A 49 -18.38 -11.75 -11.38
N LYS A 50 -17.51 -10.81 -11.79
CA LYS A 50 -16.68 -10.94 -12.98
C LYS A 50 -15.20 -10.99 -12.61
N ASN A 51 -14.52 -12.00 -13.13
CA ASN A 51 -13.08 -12.13 -13.00
C ASN A 51 -12.37 -11.30 -14.07
N ILE A 52 -11.69 -10.23 -13.67
CA ILE A 52 -11.07 -9.24 -14.58
C ILE A 52 -9.55 -9.16 -14.37
N PRO A 53 -8.76 -8.81 -15.41
CA PRO A 53 -7.33 -8.57 -15.24
C PRO A 53 -7.08 -7.33 -14.39
N ALA A 54 -6.05 -7.38 -13.55
CA ALA A 54 -5.54 -6.27 -12.78
C ALA A 54 -4.06 -6.06 -13.09
N ALA A 55 -3.66 -4.80 -13.26
CA ALA A 55 -2.26 -4.44 -13.48
C ALA A 55 -1.91 -3.18 -12.67
N PRO A 56 -0.71 -3.11 -12.08
CA PRO A 56 -0.27 -1.92 -11.36
C PRO A 56 0.02 -0.78 -12.34
N LEU A 57 -0.17 0.45 -11.89
CA LEU A 57 0.16 1.66 -12.67
C LEU A 57 1.68 1.79 -12.91
N SER A 58 2.49 1.24 -12.01
CA SER A 58 3.95 1.24 -12.08
C SER A 58 4.52 -0.17 -11.99
N SER A 59 5.72 -0.38 -12.53
CA SER A 59 6.41 -1.67 -12.50
C SER A 59 6.72 -2.14 -11.07
N TYR A 60 6.09 -3.22 -10.65
CA TYR A 60 6.33 -3.83 -9.35
C TYR A 60 7.77 -4.37 -9.18
N PRO A 61 8.36 -5.07 -10.18
CA PRO A 61 9.77 -5.48 -10.10
C PRO A 61 10.72 -4.30 -9.90
N MET A 62 10.46 -3.17 -10.54
CA MET A 62 11.26 -1.96 -10.36
C MET A 62 11.08 -1.36 -8.97
N ALA A 63 9.86 -1.35 -8.43
CA ALA A 63 9.60 -0.91 -7.07
C ALA A 63 10.38 -1.75 -6.03
N VAL A 64 10.40 -3.08 -6.20
CA VAL A 64 11.19 -3.98 -5.33
C VAL A 64 12.69 -3.69 -5.43
N LYS A 65 13.21 -3.47 -6.64
CA LYS A 65 14.63 -3.12 -6.85
C LYS A 65 15.00 -1.82 -6.13
N VAL A 66 14.15 -0.79 -6.23
CA VAL A 66 14.35 0.48 -5.52
C VAL A 66 14.32 0.28 -4.00
N ALA A 67 13.39 -0.54 -3.49
CA ALA A 67 13.29 -0.84 -2.06
C ALA A 67 14.55 -1.55 -1.51
N GLU A 68 15.09 -2.53 -2.25
CA GLU A 68 16.33 -3.21 -1.84
C GLU A 68 17.54 -2.28 -1.90
N ASN A 69 17.63 -1.38 -2.89
CA ASN A 69 18.70 -0.37 -2.94
C ASN A 69 18.65 0.56 -1.72
N LEU A 70 17.48 1.08 -1.37
CA LEU A 70 17.30 1.94 -0.20
C LEU A 70 17.69 1.22 1.09
N LYS A 71 17.26 -0.05 1.24
CA LYS A 71 17.61 -0.90 2.38
C LYS A 71 19.12 -1.10 2.52
N THR A 72 19.84 -1.27 1.41
CA THR A 72 21.31 -1.33 1.41
C THR A 72 21.91 -0.02 1.90
N TRP A 73 21.49 1.13 1.37
CA TRP A 73 22.00 2.44 1.83
C TRP A 73 21.74 2.69 3.32
N ILE A 74 20.58 2.27 3.85
CA ILE A 74 20.28 2.36 5.28
C ILE A 74 21.25 1.48 6.09
N ARG A 75 21.47 0.23 5.68
CA ARG A 75 22.38 -0.71 6.37
C ARG A 75 23.82 -0.22 6.38
N GLU A 76 24.26 0.40 5.28
CA GLU A 76 25.61 0.95 5.13
C GLU A 76 25.78 2.33 5.79
N LYS A 77 24.74 2.85 6.46
CA LYS A 77 24.71 4.20 7.06
C LYS A 77 24.90 5.33 6.03
N GLY A 78 24.70 5.04 4.74
CA GLY A 78 24.68 6.03 3.65
C GLY A 78 23.35 6.77 3.52
N PHE A 79 22.29 6.24 4.13
CA PHE A 79 20.98 6.89 4.23
C PHE A 79 20.55 6.93 5.71
N VAL A 80 20.49 8.13 6.29
CA VAL A 80 20.18 8.34 7.71
C VAL A 80 18.93 9.21 7.87
N LEU A 81 18.19 8.96 8.95
CA LEU A 81 17.07 9.82 9.32
C LEU A 81 17.59 11.13 9.90
N GLY A 82 17.01 12.25 9.46
CA GLY A 82 17.22 13.53 10.11
C GLY A 82 16.61 13.58 11.50
N VAL A 83 16.99 14.59 12.28
CA VAL A 83 16.29 14.87 13.55
C VAL A 83 14.82 15.20 13.27
N PRO A 84 13.86 14.72 14.10
CA PRO A 84 12.45 15.06 13.95
C PRO A 84 12.27 16.58 13.94
N GLN A 85 11.65 17.12 12.88
CA GLN A 85 11.31 18.55 12.83
C GLN A 85 10.09 18.87 13.70
N VAL A 86 9.16 17.91 13.80
CA VAL A 86 7.98 17.93 14.67
C VAL A 86 7.73 16.49 15.12
N LEU A 87 7.36 16.30 16.39
CA LEU A 87 6.94 14.98 16.88
C LEU A 87 5.55 14.65 16.33
N LEU A 88 5.39 13.43 15.84
CA LEU A 88 4.07 12.93 15.47
C LEU A 88 3.18 12.86 16.73
N PRO A 89 1.88 13.17 16.61
CA PRO A 89 0.95 12.97 17.71
C PRO A 89 0.98 11.50 18.15
N THR A 90 1.14 11.28 19.45
CA THR A 90 1.21 9.94 20.05
C THR A 90 -0.12 9.54 20.67
N VAL A 91 -0.45 8.26 20.65
CA VAL A 91 -1.58 7.68 21.39
C VAL A 91 -1.05 6.83 22.55
N PRO A 92 -1.73 6.78 23.71
CA PRO A 92 -1.35 5.89 24.80
C PRO A 92 -1.36 4.43 24.32
N PHE A 93 -0.23 3.75 24.42
CA PHE A 93 -0.11 2.34 24.09
C PHE A 93 0.14 1.53 25.36
N THR A 94 -0.80 0.65 25.68
CA THR A 94 -0.63 -0.38 26.72
C THR A 94 -0.25 -1.67 26.01
N ALA A 95 0.95 -2.18 26.27
CA ALA A 95 1.37 -3.47 25.73
C ALA A 95 0.45 -4.60 26.24
N PRO A 96 0.18 -5.64 25.44
CA PRO A 96 -0.44 -6.87 25.93
C PRO A 96 0.47 -7.61 26.92
#